data_AF-A0A942R8S1-F1
#
_entry.id   AF-A0A942R8S1-F1
#
_cell.length_a   1.000
_cell.length_b   1.000
_cell.length_c   1.000
_cell.angle_alpha   90.00
_cell.angle_beta   90.00
_cell.angle_gamma   90.00
#
_symmetry.space_group_name_H-M   'P 1'
#
loop_
_entity.id
_entity.type
_entity.pdbx_description
1 polymer ?
#
loop_
_entity_poly.entity_id
_entity_poly.type
_entity_poly.pdbx_seq_one_letter_code
_entity_poly.pdbx_strand_id
1 'polypeptide(L)'
;MSKQTTSKKQQFTQPQKSKAPLIMVAVAIVVFAAVAMVMLKSGQEAQGEYFGEPVAATRSYVGKFVSMTRVEPEISGGKIQIPLSVVDEKNIVYFEIENNEGVMVPLMAYITPSGRLFAGSSMCEPCRGRTFSLAGETLFCDTCRTTYTIEDHKFISGAVACGSYPPVNMNGVVENGIINIELEEVLNWRIRTL
;
A
#
# COMPACT_ATOMS: atom_id res chain seq x y z
N MET A 1 5.95 -79.70 -63.83
CA MET A 1 6.60 -78.37 -63.91
C MET A 1 6.21 -77.56 -62.67
N SER A 2 7.13 -76.70 -62.23
CA SER A 2 7.37 -76.24 -60.84
C SER A 2 6.40 -75.18 -60.28
N LYS A 3 6.36 -75.10 -58.93
CA LYS A 3 5.77 -74.07 -58.05
C LYS A 3 6.30 -72.65 -58.33
N GLN A 4 5.52 -71.61 -57.98
CA GLN A 4 5.91 -70.41 -57.20
C GLN A 4 4.71 -69.41 -57.08
N THR A 5 4.11 -69.23 -55.88
CA THR A 5 4.28 -68.14 -54.87
C THR A 5 3.80 -66.74 -55.26
N THR A 6 2.86 -66.19 -54.46
CA THR A 6 2.86 -64.75 -54.11
C THR A 6 2.27 -64.49 -52.71
N SER A 7 3.22 -64.18 -51.83
CA SER A 7 3.23 -63.53 -50.51
C SER A 7 2.03 -62.68 -50.05
N LYS A 8 1.55 -62.98 -48.83
CA LYS A 8 0.71 -62.13 -47.95
C LYS A 8 1.53 -61.01 -47.28
N LYS A 9 2.01 -60.01 -48.02
CA LYS A 9 2.75 -58.87 -47.44
C LYS A 9 2.34 -57.50 -48.03
N GLN A 10 1.06 -57.16 -48.03
CA GLN A 10 0.58 -55.84 -48.46
C GLN A 10 -0.44 -55.18 -47.52
N GLN A 11 -0.36 -55.42 -46.20
CA GLN A 11 -1.31 -54.81 -45.25
C GLN A 11 -0.69 -53.93 -44.16
N PHE A 12 0.57 -53.52 -44.31
CA PHE A 12 1.25 -52.68 -43.31
C PHE A 12 2.05 -51.56 -43.95
N THR A 13 1.40 -50.67 -44.71
CA THR A 13 1.99 -49.36 -45.06
C THR A 13 0.88 -48.39 -45.49
N GLN A 14 0.08 -47.94 -44.54
CA GLN A 14 -0.48 -46.59 -44.63
C GLN A 14 0.08 -45.77 -43.46
N PRO A 15 0.83 -44.69 -43.72
CA PRO A 15 1.31 -43.80 -42.67
C PRO A 15 0.10 -43.06 -42.10
N GLN A 16 -0.30 -43.44 -40.89
CA GLN A 16 -1.36 -42.78 -40.14
C GLN A 16 -0.89 -41.36 -39.81
N LYS A 17 -1.44 -40.36 -40.50
CA LYS A 17 -1.12 -38.93 -40.34
C LYS A 17 -1.47 -38.51 -38.92
N SER A 18 -0.48 -38.51 -38.02
CA SER A 18 -0.74 -38.26 -36.61
C SER A 18 -1.18 -36.80 -36.42
N LYS A 19 -2.23 -36.59 -35.62
CA LYS A 19 -2.69 -35.24 -35.22
C LYS A 19 -1.81 -34.61 -34.14
N ALA A 20 -0.73 -35.30 -33.75
CA ALA A 20 0.22 -34.89 -32.71
C ALA A 20 0.81 -33.47 -32.92
N PRO A 21 1.23 -33.03 -34.13
CA PRO A 21 1.74 -31.67 -34.29
C PRO A 21 0.64 -30.62 -34.08
N LEU A 22 -0.62 -30.94 -34.38
CA LEU A 22 -1.76 -30.02 -34.21
C LEU A 22 -2.16 -29.89 -32.74
N ILE A 23 -2.07 -30.99 -31.97
CA ILE A 23 -2.27 -30.99 -30.52
C ILE A 23 -1.14 -30.23 -29.80
N MET A 24 0.11 -30.42 -30.21
CA MET A 24 1.26 -29.69 -29.65
C MET A 24 1.15 -28.18 -29.84
N VAL A 25 0.71 -27.72 -31.02
CA VAL A 25 0.47 -26.29 -31.28
C VAL A 25 -0.67 -25.76 -30.41
N ALA A 26 -1.77 -26.51 -30.27
CA ALA A 26 -2.88 -26.10 -29.42
C ALA A 26 -2.46 -25.98 -27.94
N VAL A 27 -1.69 -26.93 -27.42
CA VAL A 27 -1.16 -26.90 -26.04
C VAL A 27 -0.20 -25.72 -25.85
N ALA A 28 0.70 -25.47 -26.80
CA ALA A 28 1.62 -24.34 -26.73
C ALA A 28 0.88 -22.99 -26.67
N ILE A 29 -0.18 -22.81 -27.47
CA ILE A 29 -1.01 -21.60 -27.45
C ILE A 29 -1.69 -21.42 -26.08
N VAL A 30 -2.26 -22.49 -25.52
CA VAL A 30 -2.91 -22.43 -24.20
C VAL A 30 -1.93 -22.08 -23.09
N VAL A 31 -0.73 -22.69 -23.11
CA VAL A 31 0.32 -22.38 -22.13
C VAL A 31 0.79 -20.93 -22.28
N PHE A 32 0.99 -20.46 -23.51
CA PHE A 32 1.41 -19.07 -23.75
C PHE A 32 0.35 -18.06 -23.32
N ALA A 33 -0.94 -18.35 -23.57
CA ALA A 33 -2.05 -17.53 -23.10
C ALA A 33 -2.14 -17.51 -21.57
N ALA A 34 -1.92 -18.65 -20.91
CA ALA A 34 -1.90 -18.72 -19.45
C ALA A 34 -0.72 -17.93 -18.86
N VAL A 35 0.48 -18.05 -19.44
CA VAL A 35 1.66 -17.27 -19.02
C VAL A 35 1.46 -15.78 -19.26
N ALA A 36 0.89 -15.39 -20.41
CA ALA A 36 0.57 -14.00 -20.69
C ALA A 36 -0.49 -13.45 -19.72
N MET A 37 -1.50 -14.24 -19.36
CA MET A 37 -2.53 -13.85 -18.40
C MET A 37 -1.97 -13.72 -16.97
N VAL A 38 -1.02 -14.58 -16.58
CA VAL A 38 -0.28 -14.46 -15.30
C VAL A 38 0.61 -13.21 -15.31
N MET A 39 1.34 -12.95 -16.41
CA MET A 39 2.21 -11.77 -16.56
C MET A 39 1.41 -10.46 -16.60
N LEU A 40 0.22 -10.45 -17.21
CA LEU A 40 -0.69 -9.30 -17.21
C LEU A 40 -1.31 -9.06 -15.82
N LYS A 41 -1.63 -10.13 -15.07
CA LYS A 41 -2.10 -9.99 -13.68
C LYS A 41 -1.00 -9.53 -12.72
N SER A 42 0.24 -9.97 -12.90
CA SER A 42 1.36 -9.53 -12.06
C SER A 42 1.78 -8.07 -12.32
N GLY A 43 1.36 -7.47 -13.44
CA GLY A 43 1.51 -6.02 -13.68
C GLY A 43 0.43 -5.15 -13.01
N GLN A 44 -0.61 -5.75 -12.45
CA GLN A 44 -1.69 -5.10 -11.71
C GLN A 44 -1.63 -5.38 -10.20
N GLU A 45 -0.45 -5.72 -9.66
CA GLU A 45 -0.25 -5.73 -8.22
C GLU A 45 -0.20 -4.29 -7.67
N ALA A 46 -1.37 -3.80 -7.26
CA ALA A 46 -1.58 -2.84 -6.18
C ALA A 46 -0.62 -1.63 -6.13
N GLN A 47 -0.47 -0.89 -7.23
CA GLN A 47 -0.06 0.51 -7.12
C GLN A 47 -1.30 1.36 -6.79
N GLY A 48 -1.49 1.68 -5.51
CA GLY A 48 -2.09 2.98 -5.16
C GLY A 48 -3.40 3.00 -4.39
N GLU A 49 -3.57 2.23 -3.31
CA GLU A 49 -4.67 2.45 -2.34
C GLU A 49 -4.22 2.30 -0.87
N TYR A 50 -2.95 2.54 -0.55
CA TYR A 50 -2.47 2.37 0.84
C TYR A 50 -3.22 3.24 1.87
N PHE A 51 -3.71 4.41 1.43
CA PHE A 51 -4.48 5.35 2.23
C PHE A 51 -5.93 5.54 1.74
N GLY A 52 -6.50 4.55 1.04
CA GLY A 52 -7.84 4.64 0.48
C GLY A 52 -7.97 5.72 -0.60
N GLU A 53 -9.19 6.06 -1.01
CA GLU A 53 -9.47 6.96 -2.13
C GLU A 53 -9.02 8.43 -1.92
N PRO A 54 -8.72 9.19 -2.98
CA PRO A 54 -8.43 10.61 -2.87
C PRO A 54 -9.62 11.41 -2.30
N VAL A 55 -9.34 12.24 -1.29
CA VAL A 55 -10.33 13.12 -0.62
C VAL A 55 -10.11 14.59 -0.93
N ALA A 56 -9.04 14.93 -1.66
CA ALA A 56 -8.69 16.28 -2.04
C ALA A 56 -8.02 16.31 -3.42
N ALA A 57 -7.86 17.51 -3.98
CA ALA A 57 -7.13 17.71 -5.22
C ALA A 57 -5.64 17.34 -5.07
N THR A 58 -5.05 16.88 -6.17
CA THR A 58 -3.62 16.59 -6.25
C THR A 58 -2.78 17.83 -5.98
N ARG A 59 -1.61 17.63 -5.38
CA ARG A 59 -0.73 18.71 -4.92
C ARG A 59 0.72 18.30 -4.93
N SER A 60 1.61 19.28 -4.79
CA SER A 60 3.04 19.02 -4.61
C SER A 60 3.57 19.73 -3.37
N TYR A 61 4.42 19.01 -2.66
CA TYR A 61 5.19 19.50 -1.54
C TYR A 61 6.67 19.76 -1.91
N VAL A 62 7.06 19.52 -3.17
CA VAL A 62 8.44 19.73 -3.64
C VAL A 62 8.90 21.16 -3.35
N GLY A 63 10.09 21.28 -2.74
CA GLY A 63 10.66 22.56 -2.32
C GLY A 63 10.06 23.15 -1.03
N LYS A 64 9.11 22.46 -0.38
CA LYS A 64 8.54 22.86 0.91
C LYS A 64 9.12 22.03 2.03
N PHE A 65 9.27 22.70 3.18
CA PHE A 65 9.52 22.08 4.47
C PHE A 65 8.40 22.51 5.41
N VAL A 66 7.61 21.57 5.90
CA VAL A 66 6.42 21.86 6.71
C VAL A 66 6.43 21.01 7.97
N SER A 67 6.51 21.67 9.12
CA SER A 67 6.40 21.00 10.41
C SER A 67 4.95 20.85 10.84
N MET A 68 4.69 19.84 11.68
CA MET A 68 3.40 19.61 12.30
C MET A 68 2.85 20.84 13.00
N THR A 69 1.59 21.14 12.74
CA THR A 69 0.81 22.11 13.52
C THR A 69 -0.03 21.38 14.56
N ARG A 70 0.09 21.75 15.84
CA ARG A 70 -0.77 21.19 16.88
C ARG A 70 -2.21 21.68 16.68
N VAL A 71 -3.15 20.75 16.75
CA VAL A 71 -4.60 21.02 16.72
C VAL A 71 -5.29 20.29 17.86
N GLU A 72 -6.49 20.73 18.21
CA GLU A 72 -7.35 20.04 19.18
C GLU A 72 -8.49 19.37 18.41
N PRO A 73 -8.58 18.03 18.41
CA PRO A 73 -9.69 17.34 17.78
C PRO A 73 -10.95 17.43 18.65
N GLU A 74 -12.11 17.31 18.03
CA GLU A 74 -13.35 17.02 18.74
C GLU A 74 -13.47 15.52 18.96
N ILE A 75 -13.83 15.08 20.17
CA ILE A 75 -14.09 13.67 20.47
C ILE A 75 -15.57 13.53 20.76
N SER A 76 -16.30 12.91 19.84
CA SER A 76 -17.75 12.77 19.93
C SER A 76 -18.22 11.53 19.19
N GLY A 77 -19.21 10.84 19.76
CA GLY A 77 -19.82 9.66 19.14
C GLY A 77 -18.86 8.48 18.92
N GLY A 78 -17.85 8.31 19.78
CA GLY A 78 -16.84 7.25 19.63
C GLY A 78 -15.82 7.52 18.53
N LYS A 79 -15.78 8.74 17.98
CA LYS A 79 -14.87 9.14 16.92
C LYS A 79 -14.04 10.35 17.33
N ILE A 80 -12.84 10.43 16.76
CA ILE A 80 -11.99 11.60 16.78
C ILE A 80 -12.25 12.35 15.48
N GLN A 81 -12.62 13.62 15.59
CA GLN A 81 -13.12 14.44 14.51
C GLN A 81 -12.23 15.65 14.27
N ILE A 82 -11.77 15.82 13.04
CA ILE A 82 -10.93 16.95 12.62
C ILE A 82 -11.46 17.48 11.28
N PRO A 83 -11.69 18.79 11.13
CA PRO A 83 -12.09 19.34 9.83
C PRO A 83 -11.01 19.07 8.78
N LEU A 84 -11.39 18.53 7.63
CA LEU A 84 -10.48 18.30 6.50
C LEU A 84 -9.82 19.62 6.06
N SER A 85 -10.56 20.73 6.12
CA SER A 85 -10.07 22.07 5.80
C SER A 85 -8.89 22.51 6.68
N VAL A 86 -8.88 22.12 7.96
CA VAL A 86 -7.77 22.43 8.88
C VAL A 86 -6.52 21.67 8.46
N VAL A 87 -6.66 20.38 8.11
CA VAL A 87 -5.54 19.57 7.61
C VAL A 87 -5.03 20.10 6.28
N ASP A 88 -5.95 20.51 5.39
CA ASP A 88 -5.64 21.09 4.10
C ASP A 88 -4.83 22.38 4.21
N GLU A 89 -5.27 23.30 5.09
CA GLU A 89 -4.60 24.59 5.32
C GLU A 89 -3.23 24.42 5.99
N LYS A 90 -3.14 23.54 7.00
CA LYS A 90 -1.91 23.33 7.78
C LYS A 90 -0.95 22.34 7.15
N ASN A 91 -1.35 21.63 6.10
CA ASN A 91 -0.67 20.54 5.39
C ASN A 91 -0.42 19.28 6.23
N ILE A 92 0.09 19.42 7.45
CA ILE A 92 0.30 18.32 8.39
C ILE A 92 -0.05 18.78 9.81
N VAL A 93 -0.94 18.03 10.46
CA VAL A 93 -1.41 18.34 11.82
C VAL A 93 -0.98 17.26 12.80
N TYR A 94 -0.97 17.63 14.08
CA TYR A 94 -0.59 16.77 15.19
C TYR A 94 -1.49 16.98 16.40
N PHE A 95 -1.79 15.91 17.09
CA PHE A 95 -2.55 15.91 18.34
C PHE A 95 -2.22 14.63 19.11
N GLU A 96 -2.64 14.54 20.37
CA GLU A 96 -2.37 13.38 21.21
C GLU A 96 -3.60 12.98 22.00
N ILE A 97 -3.77 11.68 22.19
CA ILE A 97 -4.86 11.09 22.95
C ILE A 97 -4.27 10.04 23.89
N GLU A 98 -4.71 10.03 25.14
CA GLU A 98 -4.33 8.99 26.10
C GLU A 98 -5.07 7.69 25.77
N ASN A 99 -4.35 6.58 25.66
CA ASN A 99 -4.94 5.27 25.41
C ASN A 99 -5.37 4.55 26.70
N ASN A 100 -5.93 3.34 26.57
CA ASN A 100 -6.38 2.53 27.71
C ASN A 100 -5.27 2.11 28.70
N GLU A 101 -4.00 2.34 28.36
CA GLU A 101 -2.83 2.07 29.23
C GLU A 101 -2.27 3.34 29.89
N GLY A 102 -2.93 4.49 29.73
CA GLY A 102 -2.44 5.77 30.24
C GLY A 102 -1.25 6.31 29.45
N VAL A 103 -1.05 5.84 28.21
CA VAL A 103 0.03 6.29 27.33
C VAL A 103 -0.51 7.32 26.34
N MET A 104 0.13 8.48 26.28
CA MET A 104 -0.16 9.49 25.27
C MET A 104 0.26 8.98 23.88
N VAL A 105 -0.72 8.69 23.02
CA VAL A 105 -0.53 8.28 21.63
C VAL A 105 -0.41 9.53 20.76
N PRO A 106 0.75 9.79 20.14
CA PRO A 106 0.90 10.89 19.20
C PRO A 106 0.26 10.49 17.87
N LEU A 107 -0.56 11.39 17.33
CA LEU A 107 -1.29 11.21 16.09
C LEU A 107 -0.94 12.32 15.10
N MET A 108 -1.08 12.04 13.81
CA MET A 108 -0.98 13.02 12.75
C MET A 108 -1.96 12.75 11.64
N ALA A 109 -2.29 13.81 10.90
CA ALA A 109 -3.00 13.71 9.64
C ALA A 109 -2.40 14.65 8.59
N TYR A 110 -2.36 14.20 7.34
CA TYR A 110 -1.94 14.99 6.18
C TYR A 110 -2.55 14.43 4.90
N ILE A 111 -2.55 15.27 3.85
CA ILE A 111 -3.02 14.88 2.51
C ILE A 111 -1.81 14.60 1.62
N THR A 112 -1.77 13.43 0.98
CA THR A 112 -0.68 13.03 0.08
C THR A 112 -0.70 13.85 -1.24
N PRO A 113 0.36 13.81 -2.06
CA PRO A 113 0.38 14.41 -3.39
C PRO A 113 -0.76 13.94 -4.30
N SER A 114 -1.14 12.67 -4.21
CA SER A 114 -2.27 12.08 -4.92
C SER A 114 -3.64 12.46 -4.35
N GLY A 115 -3.68 13.24 -3.27
CA GLY A 115 -4.91 13.73 -2.64
C GLY A 115 -5.53 12.78 -1.62
N ARG A 116 -4.82 11.71 -1.22
CA ARG A 116 -5.29 10.72 -0.24
C ARG A 116 -5.03 11.19 1.18
N LEU A 117 -5.77 10.66 2.15
CA LEU A 117 -5.64 11.04 3.55
C LEU A 117 -4.81 10.00 4.32
N PHE A 118 -3.67 10.41 4.87
CA PHE A 118 -3.10 9.70 6.01
C PHE A 118 -3.70 10.25 7.30
N ALA A 119 -4.17 9.38 8.19
CA ALA A 119 -4.55 9.72 9.54
C ALA A 119 -4.20 8.56 10.48
N GLY A 120 -3.27 8.76 11.40
CA GLY A 120 -2.81 7.69 12.26
C GLY A 120 -1.68 8.09 13.19
N SER A 121 -0.96 7.09 13.70
CA SER A 121 0.13 7.32 14.67
C SER A 121 1.24 8.17 14.06
N SER A 122 1.74 9.16 14.82
CA SER A 122 2.97 9.91 14.53
C SER A 122 4.13 9.45 15.41
N MET A 123 4.08 8.22 15.92
CA MET A 123 5.19 7.61 16.65
C MET A 123 6.18 6.95 15.70
N CYS A 124 7.44 7.40 15.73
CA CYS A 124 8.60 6.63 15.30
C CYS A 124 8.92 5.61 16.39
N GLU A 125 8.36 4.40 16.27
CA GLU A 125 8.33 3.43 17.38
C GLU A 125 9.70 3.09 17.99
N PRO A 126 10.76 2.75 17.21
CA PRO A 126 12.05 2.41 17.82
C PRO A 126 12.75 3.60 18.46
N CYS A 127 12.59 4.79 17.88
CA CYS A 127 13.29 5.99 18.35
C CYS A 127 12.47 6.83 19.33
N ARG A 128 11.19 6.50 19.53
CA ARG A 128 10.19 7.23 20.32
C ARG A 128 10.00 8.69 19.91
N GLY A 129 10.35 9.03 18.67
CA GLY A 129 10.05 10.34 18.09
C GLY A 129 8.55 10.50 17.91
N ARG A 130 7.99 11.62 18.35
CA ARG A 130 6.53 11.86 18.39
C ARG A 130 6.02 12.77 17.27
N THR A 131 6.93 13.38 16.53
CA THR A 131 6.62 14.35 15.49
C THR A 131 7.37 14.04 14.22
N PHE A 132 6.70 14.36 13.12
CA PHE A 132 7.23 14.27 11.78
C PHE A 132 6.98 15.59 11.06
N SER A 133 7.67 15.78 9.96
CA SER A 133 7.54 16.95 9.12
C SER A 133 7.62 16.49 7.66
N LEU A 134 7.04 17.30 6.77
CA LEU A 134 7.08 17.08 5.33
C LEU A 134 8.28 17.83 4.75
N ALA A 135 9.08 17.16 3.93
CA ALA A 135 10.18 17.77 3.17
C ALA A 135 10.10 17.27 1.72
N GLY A 136 9.46 18.04 0.84
CA GLY A 136 9.12 17.51 -0.48
C GLY A 136 8.13 16.36 -0.37
N GLU A 137 8.37 15.29 -1.14
CA GLU A 137 7.56 14.07 -1.15
C GLU A 137 7.99 13.06 -0.07
N THR A 138 8.63 13.56 0.98
CA THR A 138 9.20 12.76 2.07
C THR A 138 8.62 13.16 3.41
N LEU A 139 8.21 12.15 4.17
CA LEU A 139 7.88 12.25 5.59
C LEU A 139 9.17 11.98 6.36
N PHE A 140 9.59 12.90 7.23
CA PHE A 140 10.81 12.71 8.02
C PHE A 140 10.53 12.81 9.52
N CYS A 141 11.09 11.88 10.29
CA CYS A 141 11.03 11.90 11.75
C CYS A 141 11.91 13.03 12.30
N ASP A 142 11.35 13.91 13.13
CA ASP A 142 12.09 15.06 13.66
C ASP A 142 13.21 14.63 14.63
N THR A 143 13.11 13.42 15.21
CA THR A 143 14.05 12.88 16.19
C THR A 143 15.23 12.17 15.54
N CYS A 144 14.98 11.11 14.75
CA CYS A 144 16.04 10.26 14.21
C CYS A 144 16.35 10.50 12.72
N ARG A 145 15.59 11.41 12.07
CA ARG A 145 15.73 11.75 10.65
C ARG A 145 15.48 10.59 9.68
N THR A 146 14.89 9.48 10.16
CA THR A 146 14.39 8.45 9.26
C THR A 146 13.29 9.01 8.37
N THR A 147 13.33 8.62 7.09
CA THR A 147 12.51 9.16 6.02
C THR A 147 11.69 8.08 5.34
N TYR A 148 10.48 8.45 4.96
CA TYR A 148 9.51 7.60 4.27
C TYR A 148 8.88 8.37 3.11
N THR A 149 8.39 7.67 2.09
CA THR A 149 7.52 8.27 1.07
C THR A 149 6.20 8.70 1.72
N ILE A 150 5.65 9.84 1.28
CA ILE A 150 4.37 10.34 1.81
C ILE A 150 3.14 9.69 1.18
N GLU A 151 3.30 8.87 0.14
CA GLU A 151 2.18 8.17 -0.52
C GLU A 151 1.86 6.82 0.12
N ASP A 152 2.87 6.13 0.64
CA ASP A 152 2.72 4.74 1.09
C ASP A 152 3.66 4.36 2.25
N HIS A 153 4.32 5.34 2.87
CA HIS A 153 5.25 5.16 3.98
C HIS A 153 6.36 4.11 3.71
N LYS A 154 6.78 3.94 2.46
CA LYS A 154 7.96 3.15 2.11
C LYS A 154 9.21 3.82 2.65
N PHE A 155 10.04 3.04 3.34
CA PHE A 155 11.33 3.50 3.85
C PHE A 155 12.22 4.02 2.71
N ILE A 156 12.80 5.21 2.91
CA ILE A 156 13.75 5.83 1.98
C ILE A 156 15.17 5.77 2.56
N SER A 157 15.38 6.34 3.75
CA SER A 157 16.69 6.41 4.38
C SER A 157 16.62 6.65 5.90
N GLY A 158 17.72 6.42 6.61
CA GLY A 158 17.84 6.61 8.06
C GLY A 158 18.12 5.31 8.81
N ALA A 159 17.75 5.25 10.09
CA ALA A 159 17.95 4.06 10.91
C ALA A 159 17.06 2.90 10.43
N VAL A 160 17.67 1.78 10.05
CA VAL A 160 16.97 0.58 9.53
C VAL A 160 15.90 0.08 10.50
N ALA A 161 16.21 0.08 11.81
CA ALA A 161 15.23 -0.28 12.83
C ALA A 161 13.96 0.58 12.73
N CYS A 162 14.09 1.91 12.55
CA CYS A 162 12.94 2.80 12.34
C CYS A 162 12.26 2.54 10.99
N GLY A 163 13.03 2.29 9.94
CA GLY A 163 12.51 1.96 8.61
C GLY A 163 11.56 0.76 8.59
N SER A 164 11.80 -0.24 9.46
CA SER A 164 10.95 -1.43 9.60
C SER A 164 9.60 -1.15 10.29
N TYR A 165 9.43 0.01 10.92
CA TYR A 165 8.22 0.38 11.65
C TYR A 165 7.74 1.76 11.19
N PRO A 166 7.25 1.87 9.94
CA PRO A 166 6.66 3.12 9.45
C PRO A 166 5.43 3.52 10.28
N PRO A 167 5.08 4.82 10.31
CA PRO A 167 3.89 5.29 10.98
C PRO A 167 2.63 4.53 10.53
N VAL A 168 1.81 4.11 11.49
CA VAL A 168 0.64 3.26 11.26
C VAL A 168 -0.56 4.10 10.85
N ASN A 169 -1.17 3.76 9.71
CA ASN A 169 -2.45 4.34 9.30
C ASN A 169 -3.59 3.77 10.15
N MET A 170 -4.46 4.64 10.66
CA MET A 170 -5.66 4.29 11.43
C MET A 170 -6.94 4.52 10.60
N ASN A 171 -6.81 4.37 9.28
CA ASN A 171 -7.90 4.32 8.31
C ASN A 171 -8.94 5.46 8.46
N GLY A 172 -8.49 6.70 8.66
CA GLY A 172 -9.39 7.84 8.79
C GLY A 172 -10.31 8.00 7.57
N VAL A 173 -11.61 8.20 7.82
CA VAL A 173 -12.64 8.36 6.78
C VAL A 173 -13.12 9.79 6.74
N VAL A 174 -13.23 10.37 5.54
CA VAL A 174 -13.81 11.71 5.36
C VAL A 174 -15.30 11.61 5.10
N GLU A 175 -16.11 12.20 5.98
CA GLU A 175 -17.56 12.31 5.84
C GLU A 175 -17.96 13.77 6.06
N ASN A 176 -18.68 14.37 5.10
CA ASN A 176 -19.14 15.78 5.18
C ASN A 176 -18.03 16.79 5.50
N GLY A 177 -16.82 16.57 4.98
CA GLY A 177 -15.66 17.43 5.21
C GLY A 177 -14.99 17.27 6.59
N ILE A 178 -15.37 16.25 7.35
CA ILE A 178 -14.78 15.90 8.64
C ILE A 178 -14.01 14.58 8.50
N ILE A 179 -12.76 14.58 8.94
CA ILE A 179 -11.96 13.38 9.11
C ILE A 179 -12.41 12.70 10.39
N ASN A 180 -12.79 11.43 10.28
CA ASN A 180 -13.22 10.59 11.37
C ASN A 180 -12.21 9.45 11.57
N ILE A 181 -11.67 9.32 12.78
CA ILE A 181 -10.85 8.18 13.21
C ILE A 181 -11.61 7.48 14.32
N GLU A 182 -11.72 6.15 14.27
CA GLU A 182 -12.38 5.38 15.32
C GLU A 182 -11.57 5.51 16.63
N LEU A 183 -12.20 6.03 17.68
CA LEU A 183 -11.51 6.28 18.96
C LEU A 183 -10.95 4.98 19.54
N GLU A 184 -11.69 3.88 19.41
CA GLU A 184 -11.31 2.56 19.89
C GLU A 184 -9.99 2.06 19.27
N GLU A 185 -9.70 2.43 18.03
CA GLU A 185 -8.43 2.07 17.37
C GLU A 185 -7.24 2.75 18.06
N VAL A 186 -7.40 4.03 18.44
CA VAL A 186 -6.38 4.78 19.18
C VAL A 186 -6.24 4.27 20.62
N LEU A 187 -7.35 4.00 21.30
CA LEU A 187 -7.36 3.51 22.68
C LEU A 187 -6.69 2.13 22.82
N ASN A 188 -6.76 1.30 21.77
CA ASN A 188 -6.12 -0.02 21.72
C ASN A 188 -4.76 -0.01 21.01
N TRP A 189 -4.30 1.13 20.49
CA TRP A 189 -3.01 1.22 19.83
C TRP A 189 -1.85 0.94 20.80
N ARG A 190 -0.87 0.18 20.34
CA ARG A 190 0.36 -0.20 21.06
C ARG A 190 1.57 -0.08 20.17
N ILE A 191 2.73 0.19 20.79
CA ILE A 191 4.03 0.11 20.12
C ILE A 191 4.32 -1.35 19.73
N ARG A 192 4.77 -1.57 18.49
CA ARG A 192 5.09 -2.90 17.93
C ARG A 192 6.54 -3.31 18.17
N THR A 193 7.38 -2.39 18.62
CA THR A 193 8.83 -2.59 18.84
C THR A 193 9.17 -2.98 20.29
N LEU A 194 8.22 -3.59 21.01
CA LEU A 194 8.39 -4.03 22.39
C LEU A 194 9.01 -5.43 22.47
#